data_AF-A0A0S7Y9F0-F1
#
_entry.id   AF-A0A0S7Y9F0-F1
#
_cell.length_a   1.000
_cell.length_b   1.000
_cell.length_c   1.000
_cell.angle_alpha   90.00
_cell.angle_beta   90.00
_cell.angle_gamma   90.00
#
_symmetry.space_group_name_H-M   'P 1'
#
loop_
_entity.id
_entity.type
_entity.pdbx_description
1 polymer ?
#
loop_
_entity_poly.entity_id
_entity_poly.type
_entity_poly.pdbx_seq_one_letter_code
_entity_poly.pdbx_strand_id
1 'polypeptide(L)'
;MSNNNINNINNLIINDPGVGEGLSWAGTTAAWIIDVSPPNRSNADGDLNLYGTANNIHLWRPTLINGNLTVSGNATVSGQNVCLQNGTNCPVGGISCPDCDVRFVNVTGDTMTGGLTINTAGNDKILLRGTQATPHTIWLGDSKGVRFWDSLTGELMRITNTGNVSWLGSLTAGSIPWARLTSFPADCPSGQYAYGVEGTLKCSAPAGGIGGGGTATQVAFFSGPSTISSDVGLYWNNTNKRLGIGNTSPGYKLDVASGGATTARFGTASTDGVVIGGGLGKLTVGTIDPIFDINGEKYTTYVADFAGGVRTETSEIVILRDGKYVIDFDELEK
;
A
#
# COMPACT_ATOMS: atom_id res chain seq x y z
N MET A 1 -69.63 -71.18 -25.08
CA MET A 1 -70.50 -70.04 -24.74
C MET A 1 -70.75 -69.25 -26.01
N SER A 2 -72.00 -69.16 -26.46
CA SER A 2 -72.35 -68.26 -27.56
C SER A 2 -72.19 -66.85 -27.03
N ASN A 3 -71.18 -66.12 -27.51
CA ASN A 3 -71.03 -64.71 -27.17
C ASN A 3 -72.11 -63.96 -27.94
N ASN A 4 -73.20 -63.59 -27.26
CA ASN A 4 -74.25 -62.82 -27.88
C ASN A 4 -73.76 -61.37 -27.96
N ASN A 5 -73.41 -60.93 -29.16
CA ASN A 5 -73.04 -59.55 -29.40
C ASN A 5 -74.25 -58.65 -29.17
N ILE A 6 -74.07 -57.59 -28.39
CA ILE A 6 -75.04 -56.49 -28.34
C ILE A 6 -74.66 -55.53 -29.48
N ASN A 7 -75.39 -55.62 -30.60
CA ASN A 7 -75.14 -54.81 -31.80
C ASN A 7 -76.29 -53.81 -32.03
N ASN A 8 -75.99 -52.69 -32.69
CA ASN A 8 -76.96 -51.69 -33.16
C ASN A 8 -77.87 -51.07 -32.08
N ILE A 9 -77.37 -50.93 -30.85
CA ILE A 9 -78.05 -50.14 -29.81
C ILE A 9 -77.68 -48.66 -29.95
N ASN A 10 -78.67 -47.77 -29.89
CA ASN A 10 -78.43 -46.33 -29.92
C ASN A 10 -77.93 -45.83 -28.55
N ASN A 11 -78.69 -46.11 -27.49
CA ASN A 11 -78.37 -45.73 -26.12
C ASN A 11 -78.53 -46.94 -25.20
N LEU A 12 -77.64 -47.07 -24.21
CA LEU A 12 -77.79 -47.97 -23.07
C LEU A 12 -78.03 -47.11 -21.84
N ILE A 13 -79.22 -47.22 -21.25
CA ILE A 13 -79.63 -46.47 -20.05
C ILE A 13 -79.76 -47.46 -18.89
N ILE A 14 -79.11 -47.14 -17.77
CA ILE A 14 -79.21 -47.85 -16.50
C ILE A 14 -79.77 -46.83 -15.51
N ASN A 15 -80.95 -47.09 -14.95
CA ASN A 15 -81.72 -46.13 -14.18
C ASN A 15 -81.82 -46.46 -12.68
N ASP A 16 -81.06 -47.45 -12.22
CA ASP A 16 -80.98 -47.85 -10.82
C ASP A 16 -79.56 -47.60 -10.31
N PRO A 17 -79.27 -46.43 -9.70
CA PRO A 17 -77.98 -46.17 -9.11
C PRO A 17 -77.83 -46.93 -7.79
N GLY A 18 -76.67 -47.53 -7.57
CA GLY A 18 -76.43 -48.39 -6.44
C GLY A 18 -75.22 -49.29 -6.63
N VAL A 19 -74.71 -49.84 -5.53
CA VAL A 19 -73.59 -50.78 -5.57
C VAL A 19 -74.01 -52.07 -6.27
N GLY A 20 -73.38 -52.35 -7.40
CA GLY A 20 -73.67 -53.56 -8.19
C GLY A 20 -74.89 -53.47 -9.11
N GLU A 21 -75.57 -52.32 -9.18
CA GLU A 21 -76.80 -52.13 -9.97
C GLU A 21 -76.54 -51.70 -11.44
N GLY A 22 -75.28 -51.75 -11.90
CA GLY A 22 -74.89 -51.38 -13.27
C GLY A 22 -74.55 -52.57 -14.18
N LEU A 23 -73.47 -52.45 -14.97
CA LEU A 23 -73.02 -53.52 -15.86
C LEU A 23 -72.00 -54.41 -15.16
N SER A 24 -72.22 -55.72 -15.20
CA SER A 24 -71.28 -56.71 -14.66
C SER A 24 -70.95 -57.80 -15.69
N TRP A 25 -69.72 -58.32 -15.62
CA TRP A 25 -69.28 -59.43 -16.48
C TRP A 25 -69.34 -60.76 -15.74
N ALA A 26 -70.41 -61.52 -15.98
CA ALA A 26 -70.61 -62.86 -15.41
C ALA A 26 -69.62 -63.89 -16.00
N GLY A 27 -69.18 -64.84 -15.17
CA GLY A 27 -68.35 -65.97 -15.58
C GLY A 27 -66.84 -65.67 -15.69
N THR A 28 -66.41 -64.47 -15.28
CA THR A 28 -64.98 -64.13 -15.17
C THR A 28 -64.55 -64.13 -13.71
N THR A 29 -63.31 -64.55 -13.43
CA THR A 29 -62.73 -64.49 -12.07
C THR A 29 -62.47 -63.05 -11.61
N ALA A 30 -62.30 -62.12 -12.56
CA ALA A 30 -62.04 -60.72 -12.30
C ALA A 30 -63.29 -59.94 -11.82
N ALA A 31 -64.50 -60.44 -12.13
CA ALA A 31 -65.79 -59.90 -11.69
C ALA A 31 -65.90 -58.37 -11.82
N TRP A 32 -65.52 -57.83 -12.99
CA TRP A 32 -65.58 -56.39 -13.26
C TRP A 32 -67.03 -55.88 -13.20
N ILE A 33 -67.18 -54.66 -12.68
CA ILE A 33 -68.46 -53.95 -12.56
C ILE A 33 -68.26 -52.48 -12.97
N ILE A 34 -69.22 -51.95 -13.72
CA ILE A 34 -69.45 -50.53 -13.94
C ILE A 34 -70.71 -50.17 -13.16
N ASP A 35 -70.63 -49.29 -12.17
CA ASP A 35 -71.80 -48.79 -11.45
C ASP A 35 -71.72 -47.28 -11.21
N VAL A 36 -72.83 -46.70 -10.77
CA VAL A 36 -72.86 -45.33 -10.28
C VAL A 36 -73.24 -45.40 -8.81
N SER A 37 -72.28 -45.08 -7.95
CA SER A 37 -72.47 -45.08 -6.49
C SER A 37 -71.48 -44.12 -5.83
N PRO A 38 -71.84 -43.50 -4.69
CA PRO A 38 -70.97 -42.55 -3.98
C PRO A 38 -69.70 -43.23 -3.42
N PRO A 39 -68.66 -42.46 -3.05
CA PRO A 39 -67.41 -43.01 -2.51
C PRO A 39 -67.55 -43.92 -1.29
N ASN A 40 -68.62 -43.75 -0.49
CA ASN A 40 -68.95 -44.59 0.66
C ASN A 40 -69.68 -45.90 0.28
N ARG A 41 -69.92 -46.14 -1.02
CA ARG A 41 -70.53 -47.36 -1.57
C ARG A 41 -71.93 -47.63 -0.99
N SER A 42 -72.75 -46.60 -0.81
CA SER A 42 -74.17 -46.74 -0.45
C SER A 42 -75.07 -46.93 -1.68
N ASN A 43 -76.35 -47.26 -1.46
CA ASN A 43 -77.36 -47.40 -2.53
C ASN A 43 -77.93 -46.05 -2.98
N ALA A 44 -77.06 -45.08 -3.25
CA ALA A 44 -77.43 -43.75 -3.71
C ALA A 44 -76.70 -43.44 -5.02
N ASP A 45 -77.14 -42.38 -5.69
CA ASP A 45 -76.45 -41.83 -6.86
C ASP A 45 -75.09 -41.20 -6.47
N GLY A 46 -74.12 -41.18 -7.39
CA GLY A 46 -72.75 -40.78 -7.08
C GLY A 46 -71.78 -40.82 -8.27
N ASP A 47 -70.56 -41.28 -8.02
CA ASP A 47 -69.48 -41.30 -9.03
C ASP A 47 -69.60 -42.52 -9.94
N LEU A 48 -69.12 -42.38 -11.19
CA LEU A 48 -68.95 -43.52 -12.09
C LEU A 48 -67.77 -44.37 -11.61
N ASN A 49 -68.05 -45.61 -11.22
CA ASN A 49 -67.03 -46.54 -10.75
C ASN A 49 -66.72 -47.62 -11.79
N LEU A 50 -65.45 -48.02 -11.83
CA LEU A 50 -64.94 -49.12 -12.65
C LEU A 50 -64.01 -49.96 -11.75
N TYR A 51 -64.47 -51.13 -11.32
CA TYR A 51 -63.74 -51.94 -10.33
C TYR A 51 -63.93 -53.44 -10.54
N GLY A 52 -63.00 -54.22 -9.99
CA GLY A 52 -62.97 -55.68 -10.05
C GLY A 52 -61.86 -56.22 -9.15
N THR A 53 -61.60 -57.53 -9.21
CA THR A 53 -60.55 -58.19 -8.41
C THR A 53 -59.19 -58.25 -9.11
N ALA A 54 -59.12 -57.89 -10.39
CA ALA A 54 -57.87 -57.83 -11.15
C ALA A 54 -57.19 -56.45 -11.01
N ASN A 55 -55.85 -56.44 -11.06
CA ASN A 55 -55.05 -55.24 -10.78
C ASN A 55 -55.04 -54.18 -11.90
N ASN A 56 -55.31 -54.57 -13.15
CA ASN A 56 -55.01 -53.72 -14.32
C ASN A 56 -56.26 -53.34 -15.10
N ILE A 57 -56.37 -52.04 -15.42
CA ILE A 57 -57.29 -51.51 -16.44
C ILE A 57 -56.43 -51.03 -17.62
N HIS A 58 -56.62 -51.62 -18.80
CA HIS A 58 -55.93 -51.22 -20.02
C HIS A 58 -56.81 -50.29 -20.87
N LEU A 59 -56.37 -49.05 -21.07
CA LEU A 59 -56.94 -48.16 -22.08
C LEU A 59 -56.09 -48.30 -23.35
N TRP A 60 -56.60 -48.97 -24.38
CA TRP A 60 -55.84 -49.20 -25.61
C TRP A 60 -55.92 -48.00 -26.54
N ARG A 61 -54.75 -47.45 -26.90
CA ARG A 61 -54.59 -46.33 -27.84
C ARG A 61 -55.42 -45.07 -27.49
N PRO A 62 -55.51 -44.64 -26.22
CA PRO A 62 -56.15 -43.38 -25.88
C PRO A 62 -55.32 -42.24 -26.48
N THR A 63 -55.98 -41.29 -27.15
CA THR A 63 -55.33 -40.12 -27.75
C THR A 63 -55.46 -38.87 -26.89
N LEU A 64 -56.45 -38.82 -25.99
CA LEU A 64 -56.70 -37.70 -25.10
C LEU A 64 -57.45 -38.15 -23.85
N ILE A 65 -57.04 -37.66 -22.67
CA ILE A 65 -57.86 -37.64 -21.45
C ILE A 65 -58.18 -36.16 -21.20
N ASN A 66 -59.45 -35.79 -21.30
CA ASN A 66 -59.87 -34.40 -21.10
C ASN A 66 -60.24 -34.19 -19.62
N GLY A 67 -59.63 -33.19 -18.98
CA GLY A 67 -59.80 -32.90 -17.54
C GLY A 67 -58.59 -33.31 -16.69
N ASN A 68 -58.78 -33.32 -15.36
CA ASN A 68 -57.73 -33.65 -14.41
C ASN A 68 -57.71 -35.14 -14.10
N LEU A 69 -56.52 -35.77 -14.19
CA LEU A 69 -56.30 -37.13 -13.69
C LEU A 69 -55.67 -37.04 -12.29
N THR A 70 -56.39 -37.50 -11.28
CA THR A 70 -55.88 -37.59 -9.90
C THR A 70 -55.55 -39.05 -9.59
N VAL A 71 -54.30 -39.33 -9.22
CA VAL A 71 -53.83 -40.67 -8.83
C VAL A 71 -53.49 -40.62 -7.35
N SER A 72 -54.18 -41.43 -6.52
CA SER A 72 -53.95 -41.50 -5.07
C SER A 72 -52.74 -42.36 -4.68
N GLY A 73 -52.19 -43.12 -5.63
CA GLY A 73 -50.97 -43.93 -5.49
C GLY A 73 -49.85 -43.48 -6.41
N ASN A 74 -49.04 -44.43 -6.87
CA ASN A 74 -47.91 -44.15 -7.75
C ASN A 74 -48.35 -44.06 -9.22
N ALA A 75 -47.85 -43.06 -9.94
CA ALA A 75 -47.98 -42.96 -11.39
C ALA A 75 -46.62 -43.16 -12.06
N THR A 76 -46.58 -43.92 -13.16
CA THR A 76 -45.39 -44.07 -14.00
C THR A 76 -45.69 -43.71 -15.45
N VAL A 77 -44.82 -42.94 -16.10
CA VAL A 77 -44.90 -42.65 -17.54
C VAL A 77 -43.67 -43.26 -18.21
N SER A 78 -43.89 -44.13 -19.20
CA SER A 78 -42.81 -44.85 -19.90
C SER A 78 -41.85 -45.60 -18.95
N GLY A 79 -42.39 -46.16 -17.86
CA GLY A 79 -41.62 -46.91 -16.85
C GLY A 79 -40.88 -46.04 -15.83
N GLN A 80 -40.99 -44.71 -15.90
CA GLN A 80 -40.40 -43.79 -14.93
C GLN A 80 -41.45 -43.25 -13.97
N ASN A 81 -41.13 -43.18 -12.67
CA ASN A 81 -42.04 -42.64 -11.68
C ASN A 81 -42.27 -41.14 -11.89
N VAL A 82 -43.50 -40.68 -11.74
CA VAL A 82 -43.85 -39.25 -11.73
C VAL A 82 -43.72 -38.74 -10.30
N CYS A 83 -43.05 -37.61 -10.11
CA CYS A 83 -42.95 -36.95 -8.79
C CYS A 83 -44.34 -36.59 -8.25
N LEU A 84 -44.58 -36.90 -6.98
CA LEU A 84 -45.77 -36.46 -6.26
C LEU A 84 -45.64 -35.01 -5.81
N GLN A 85 -46.77 -34.33 -5.57
CA GLN A 85 -46.79 -32.93 -5.10
C GLN A 85 -46.07 -32.75 -3.75
N ASN A 86 -46.03 -33.79 -2.92
CA ASN A 86 -45.30 -33.80 -1.65
C ASN A 86 -43.79 -34.10 -1.81
N GLY A 87 -43.28 -34.14 -3.03
CA GLY A 87 -41.86 -34.37 -3.34
C GLY A 87 -41.39 -35.82 -3.26
N THR A 88 -42.28 -36.79 -2.99
CA THR A 88 -41.94 -38.22 -2.96
C THR A 88 -42.09 -38.89 -4.33
N ASN A 89 -41.55 -40.10 -4.50
CA ASN A 89 -41.67 -40.91 -5.72
C ASN A 89 -41.03 -40.31 -7.00
N CYS A 90 -40.01 -39.46 -6.85
CA CYS A 90 -39.26 -38.92 -7.99
C CYS A 90 -38.25 -39.91 -8.58
N PRO A 91 -37.97 -39.87 -9.90
CA PRO A 91 -36.88 -40.64 -10.50
C PRO A 91 -35.55 -40.34 -9.80
N VAL A 92 -34.80 -41.39 -9.45
CA VAL A 92 -33.45 -41.26 -8.88
C VAL A 92 -32.46 -40.93 -10.00
N GLY A 93 -32.32 -39.65 -10.25
CA GLY A 93 -31.45 -39.08 -11.26
C GLY A 93 -31.87 -37.65 -11.43
N GLY A 94 -30.96 -36.70 -11.15
CA GLY A 94 -31.24 -35.27 -11.26
C GLY A 94 -31.92 -34.94 -12.59
N ILE A 95 -32.69 -33.85 -12.60
CA ILE A 95 -33.40 -33.35 -13.78
C ILE A 95 -32.38 -33.11 -14.91
N SER A 96 -32.11 -34.12 -15.74
CA SER A 96 -31.20 -34.05 -16.88
C SER A 96 -32.04 -33.97 -18.14
N CYS A 97 -32.32 -32.75 -18.57
CA CYS A 97 -32.95 -32.47 -19.84
C CYS A 97 -32.13 -31.34 -20.48
N PRO A 98 -31.48 -31.57 -21.64
CA PRO A 98 -30.55 -30.64 -22.27
C PRO A 98 -31.10 -29.23 -22.53
N ASP A 99 -32.42 -29.10 -22.71
CA ASP A 99 -33.10 -27.85 -23.03
C ASP A 99 -34.08 -27.38 -21.93
N CYS A 100 -34.08 -28.06 -20.77
CA CYS A 100 -34.90 -27.63 -19.65
C CYS A 100 -34.15 -26.55 -18.87
N ASP A 101 -34.73 -25.36 -18.81
CA ASP A 101 -34.45 -24.41 -17.74
C ASP A 101 -34.73 -25.14 -16.42
N VAL A 102 -33.68 -25.61 -15.75
CA VAL A 102 -33.76 -26.17 -14.40
C VAL A 102 -34.04 -24.98 -13.48
N ARG A 103 -35.28 -24.50 -13.53
CA ARG A 103 -35.79 -23.57 -12.55
C ARG A 103 -35.93 -24.36 -11.27
N PHE A 104 -34.90 -24.28 -10.44
CA PHE A 104 -35.07 -24.40 -9.00
C PHE A 104 -35.92 -23.19 -8.57
N VAL A 105 -37.23 -23.27 -8.86
CA VAL A 105 -38.19 -22.25 -8.44
C VAL A 105 -38.27 -22.38 -6.94
N ASN A 106 -37.62 -21.47 -6.22
CA ASN A 106 -38.06 -21.15 -4.87
C ASN A 106 -39.42 -20.48 -5.04
N VAL A 107 -40.50 -21.25 -4.87
CA VAL A 107 -41.80 -20.64 -4.58
C VAL A 107 -41.64 -20.11 -3.16
N THR A 108 -41.91 -18.83 -2.91
CA THR A 108 -41.62 -18.12 -1.64
C THR A 108 -41.57 -19.04 -0.42
N GLY A 109 -40.37 -19.31 0.10
CA GLY A 109 -40.17 -20.05 1.35
C GLY A 109 -39.42 -21.37 1.24
N ASP A 110 -38.98 -21.79 0.04
CA ASP A 110 -38.19 -23.00 -0.10
C ASP A 110 -36.77 -22.81 0.47
N THR A 111 -36.40 -23.68 1.41
CA THR A 111 -35.03 -23.81 1.93
C THR A 111 -34.43 -25.09 1.37
N MET A 112 -33.40 -24.98 0.54
CA MET A 112 -32.67 -26.17 0.09
C MET A 112 -31.83 -26.72 1.25
N THR A 113 -32.13 -27.95 1.67
CA THR A 113 -31.29 -28.69 2.61
C THR A 113 -30.31 -29.57 1.82
N GLY A 114 -29.01 -29.23 1.84
CA GLY A 114 -27.96 -29.96 1.13
C GLY A 114 -27.02 -29.05 0.33
N GLY A 115 -25.99 -29.63 -0.29
CA GLY A 115 -25.11 -28.90 -1.19
C GLY A 115 -25.72 -28.76 -2.58
N LEU A 116 -25.75 -27.53 -3.13
CA LEU A 116 -26.03 -27.30 -4.54
C LEU A 116 -24.73 -27.44 -5.33
N THR A 117 -24.66 -28.43 -6.23
CA THR A 117 -23.54 -28.61 -7.17
C THR A 117 -24.00 -28.24 -8.57
N ILE A 118 -23.37 -27.22 -9.17
CA ILE A 118 -23.60 -26.82 -10.56
C ILE A 118 -22.39 -27.34 -11.35
N ASN A 119 -22.58 -28.43 -12.08
CA ASN A 119 -21.56 -28.99 -12.98
C ASN A 119 -21.92 -28.62 -14.41
N THR A 120 -21.00 -27.97 -15.08
CA THR A 120 -21.32 -27.13 -16.22
C THR A 120 -20.10 -27.21 -17.14
N ALA A 121 -20.31 -27.61 -18.40
CA ALA A 121 -19.22 -27.97 -19.32
C ALA A 121 -18.68 -26.76 -20.12
N GLY A 122 -19.27 -25.58 -19.93
CA GLY A 122 -18.89 -24.34 -20.62
C GLY A 122 -18.31 -23.28 -19.69
N ASN A 123 -17.97 -22.11 -20.25
CA ASN A 123 -17.62 -20.90 -19.51
C ASN A 123 -18.88 -20.34 -18.82
N ASP A 124 -19.43 -21.08 -17.86
CA ASP A 124 -20.71 -20.76 -17.27
C ASP A 124 -20.56 -19.83 -16.06
N LYS A 125 -21.53 -18.93 -15.94
CA LYS A 125 -21.59 -17.90 -14.91
C LYS A 125 -22.63 -18.31 -13.87
N ILE A 126 -22.24 -18.34 -12.61
CA ILE A 126 -23.20 -18.35 -11.50
C ILE A 126 -23.68 -16.91 -11.32
N LEU A 127 -24.96 -16.66 -11.62
CA LEU A 127 -25.56 -15.33 -11.56
C LEU A 127 -26.52 -15.21 -10.37
N LEU A 128 -26.14 -14.42 -9.36
CA LEU A 128 -26.97 -14.10 -8.21
C LEU A 128 -27.54 -12.68 -8.39
N ARG A 129 -28.80 -12.56 -8.81
CA ARG A 129 -29.50 -11.28 -9.03
C ARG A 129 -30.89 -11.29 -8.42
N GLY A 130 -31.39 -10.13 -8.02
CA GLY A 130 -32.77 -9.91 -7.61
C GLY A 130 -33.22 -8.46 -7.88
N THR A 131 -34.51 -8.19 -7.75
CA THR A 131 -35.10 -6.85 -7.96
C THR A 131 -35.15 -5.99 -6.69
N GLN A 132 -34.51 -6.43 -5.60
CA GLN A 132 -34.59 -5.79 -4.29
C GLN A 132 -33.72 -4.54 -4.20
N ALA A 133 -34.18 -3.53 -3.46
CA ALA A 133 -33.44 -2.28 -3.20
C ALA A 133 -32.30 -2.44 -2.17
N THR A 134 -32.22 -3.58 -1.49
CA THR A 134 -31.19 -3.94 -0.52
C THR A 134 -30.06 -4.74 -1.16
N PRO A 135 -28.86 -4.82 -0.53
CA PRO A 135 -27.76 -5.60 -1.07
C PRO A 135 -28.15 -7.06 -1.26
N HIS A 136 -27.84 -7.64 -2.42
CA HIS A 136 -27.82 -9.09 -2.56
C HIS A 136 -26.72 -9.64 -1.65
N THR A 137 -27.08 -10.60 -0.80
CA THR A 137 -26.14 -11.19 0.16
C THR A 137 -25.79 -12.61 -0.23
N ILE A 138 -24.50 -12.93 -0.17
CA ILE A 138 -24.02 -14.31 -0.11
C ILE A 138 -23.65 -14.53 1.37
N TRP A 139 -24.51 -15.23 2.10
CA TRP A 139 -24.23 -15.55 3.50
C TRP A 139 -23.24 -16.72 3.57
N LEU A 140 -22.10 -16.52 4.23
CA LEU A 140 -21.06 -17.54 4.43
C LEU A 140 -21.11 -17.98 5.91
N GLY A 141 -21.74 -19.13 6.20
CA GLY A 141 -21.88 -19.66 7.56
C GLY A 141 -20.57 -20.23 8.14
N ASP A 142 -20.51 -20.35 9.47
CA ASP A 142 -19.52 -21.14 10.25
C ASP A 142 -18.05 -21.07 9.80
N SER A 143 -17.49 -19.86 9.69
CA SER A 143 -16.08 -19.66 9.31
C SER A 143 -15.70 -20.23 7.94
N LYS A 144 -16.68 -20.59 7.11
CA LYS A 144 -16.45 -21.02 5.73
C LYS A 144 -16.39 -19.78 4.85
N GLY A 145 -15.56 -19.85 3.81
CA GLY A 145 -15.36 -18.78 2.84
C GLY A 145 -15.78 -19.21 1.45
N VAL A 146 -15.92 -18.26 0.53
CA VAL A 146 -15.90 -18.56 -0.90
C VAL A 146 -14.47 -18.90 -1.27
N ARG A 147 -14.26 -20.07 -1.85
CA ARG A 147 -12.96 -20.52 -2.34
C ARG A 147 -13.01 -20.66 -3.85
N PHE A 148 -12.02 -20.08 -4.50
CA PHE A 148 -11.73 -20.33 -5.91
C PHE A 148 -10.60 -21.35 -5.92
N TRP A 149 -10.84 -22.50 -6.56
CA TRP A 149 -9.96 -23.66 -6.50
C TRP A 149 -9.70 -24.18 -7.91
N ASP A 150 -8.46 -24.56 -8.17
CA ASP A 150 -8.05 -25.32 -9.35
C ASP A 150 -7.58 -26.72 -8.91
N SER A 151 -7.99 -27.74 -9.64
CA SER A 151 -7.68 -29.14 -9.29
C SER A 151 -6.18 -29.45 -9.41
N LEU A 152 -5.43 -28.71 -10.24
CA LEU A 152 -3.97 -28.86 -10.35
C LEU A 152 -3.20 -28.05 -9.30
N THR A 153 -3.56 -26.77 -9.12
CA THR A 153 -2.77 -25.84 -8.30
C THR A 153 -3.33 -25.59 -6.90
N GLY A 154 -4.53 -26.09 -6.59
CA GLY A 154 -5.16 -25.96 -5.27
C GLY A 154 -5.99 -24.69 -5.12
N GLU A 155 -6.05 -24.14 -3.90
CA GLU A 155 -6.78 -22.90 -3.62
C GLU A 155 -6.07 -21.71 -4.29
N LEU A 156 -6.79 -20.93 -5.09
CA LEU A 156 -6.24 -19.74 -5.76
C LEU A 156 -6.54 -18.46 -4.96
N MET A 157 -7.76 -18.36 -4.45
CA MET A 157 -8.27 -17.20 -3.72
C MET A 157 -9.33 -17.63 -2.72
N ARG A 158 -9.36 -16.96 -1.57
CA ARG A 158 -10.42 -17.14 -0.58
C ARG A 158 -10.94 -15.81 -0.07
N ILE A 159 -12.27 -15.71 -0.02
CA ILE A 159 -13.00 -14.65 0.69
C ILE A 159 -13.57 -15.29 1.95
N THR A 160 -13.09 -14.86 3.11
CA THR A 160 -13.55 -15.38 4.41
C THR A 160 -14.81 -14.67 4.88
N ASN A 161 -15.52 -15.26 5.84
CA ASN A 161 -16.68 -14.64 6.48
C ASN A 161 -16.33 -13.39 7.33
N THR A 162 -15.05 -13.12 7.60
CA THR A 162 -14.58 -11.89 8.23
C THR A 162 -14.23 -10.79 7.22
N GLY A 163 -14.48 -11.01 5.93
CA GLY A 163 -14.20 -10.05 4.85
C GLY A 163 -12.73 -10.01 4.40
N ASN A 164 -11.87 -10.86 4.96
CA ASN A 164 -10.50 -10.99 4.48
C ASN A 164 -10.48 -11.69 3.13
N VAL A 165 -9.74 -11.12 2.19
CA VAL A 165 -9.43 -11.70 0.89
C VAL A 165 -7.97 -12.13 0.92
N SER A 166 -7.71 -13.42 0.76
CA SER A 166 -6.35 -13.99 0.68
C SER A 166 -6.10 -14.63 -0.68
N TRP A 167 -4.89 -14.45 -1.20
CA TRP A 167 -4.40 -15.04 -2.45
C TRP A 167 -3.18 -15.90 -2.16
N LEU A 168 -3.04 -17.04 -2.84
CA LEU A 168 -1.80 -17.82 -2.82
C LEU A 168 -0.85 -17.23 -3.87
N GLY A 169 -0.05 -16.24 -3.46
CA GLY A 169 0.96 -15.60 -4.32
C GLY A 169 0.96 -14.07 -4.27
N SER A 170 1.50 -13.44 -5.32
CA SER A 170 1.54 -11.98 -5.45
C SER A 170 0.14 -11.40 -5.64
N LEU A 171 -0.20 -10.38 -4.85
CA LEU A 171 -1.42 -9.60 -5.05
C LEU A 171 -1.26 -8.68 -6.27
N THR A 172 -1.72 -9.14 -7.44
CA THR A 172 -1.89 -8.27 -8.62
C THR A 172 -3.18 -7.47 -8.49
N ALA A 173 -3.28 -6.63 -7.47
CA ALA A 173 -4.34 -5.64 -7.36
C ALA A 173 -3.91 -4.33 -8.04
N GLY A 174 -4.87 -3.43 -8.29
CA GLY A 174 -4.58 -2.06 -8.73
C GLY A 174 -3.83 -1.25 -7.65
N SER A 175 -4.03 0.07 -7.62
CA SER A 175 -3.39 0.92 -6.61
C SER A 175 -3.86 0.55 -5.19
N ILE A 176 -2.92 0.15 -4.33
CA ILE A 176 -3.14 -0.04 -2.89
C ILE A 176 -2.61 1.20 -2.17
N PRO A 177 -3.48 2.06 -1.59
CA PRO A 177 -3.01 3.20 -0.81
C PRO A 177 -2.18 2.76 0.39
N TRP A 178 -1.09 3.47 0.67
CA TRP A 178 -0.20 3.19 1.81
C TRP A 178 -0.94 3.09 3.15
N ALA A 179 -2.02 3.86 3.32
CA ALA A 179 -2.86 3.82 4.53
C ALA A 179 -3.54 2.46 4.79
N ARG A 180 -3.60 1.57 3.78
CA ARG A 180 -4.16 0.21 3.93
C ARG A 180 -3.12 -0.84 4.30
N LEU A 181 -1.83 -0.48 4.35
CA LEU A 181 -0.77 -1.36 4.82
C LEU A 181 -0.73 -1.29 6.35
N THR A 182 -0.96 -2.41 7.02
CA THR A 182 -1.04 -2.50 8.49
C THR A 182 0.15 -3.21 9.11
N SER A 183 1.06 -3.76 8.29
CA SER A 183 2.28 -4.44 8.74
C SER A 183 3.45 -3.92 7.91
N PHE A 184 4.32 -3.15 8.55
CA PHE A 184 5.50 -2.56 7.93
C PHE A 184 6.73 -3.43 8.24
N PRO A 185 7.76 -3.43 7.37
CA PRO A 185 9.05 -4.02 7.73
C PRO A 185 9.66 -3.30 8.94
N ALA A 186 10.60 -3.95 9.62
CA ALA A 186 11.30 -3.33 10.74
C ALA A 186 12.02 -2.03 10.33
N ASP A 187 12.04 -1.06 11.24
CA ASP A 187 12.68 0.23 11.04
C ASP A 187 14.18 0.08 10.73
N CYS A 188 14.73 1.05 9.97
CA CYS A 188 16.17 1.17 9.84
C CYS A 188 16.82 1.45 11.21
N PRO A 189 18.07 0.99 11.44
CA PRO A 189 18.80 1.30 12.66
C PRO A 189 18.86 2.81 12.91
N SER A 190 18.86 3.21 14.19
CA SER A 190 18.96 4.61 14.58
C SER A 190 20.12 5.32 13.88
N GLY A 191 19.86 6.51 13.34
CA GLY A 191 20.84 7.29 12.58
C GLY A 191 20.95 6.94 11.09
N GLN A 192 20.12 6.02 10.58
CA GLN A 192 20.03 5.70 9.15
C GLN A 192 18.70 6.18 8.54
N TYR A 193 18.67 6.32 7.22
CA TYR A 193 17.44 6.57 6.46
C TYR A 193 17.14 5.40 5.50
N ALA A 194 15.85 5.16 5.26
CA ALA A 194 15.42 4.20 4.26
C ALA A 194 15.49 4.81 2.85
N TYR A 195 16.09 4.09 1.91
CA TYR A 195 16.18 4.51 0.49
C TYR A 195 15.50 3.53 -0.47
N GLY A 196 14.98 2.41 0.04
CA GLY A 196 14.20 1.45 -0.72
C GLY A 196 13.25 0.67 0.18
N VAL A 197 12.07 0.36 -0.35
CA VAL A 197 11.02 -0.39 0.35
C VAL A 197 10.72 -1.67 -0.44
N GLU A 198 11.17 -2.80 0.07
CA GLU A 198 10.94 -4.16 -0.48
C GLU A 198 10.42 -5.07 0.66
N GLY A 199 10.79 -6.36 0.70
CA GLY A 199 10.48 -7.25 1.83
C GLY A 199 11.17 -6.86 3.15
N THR A 200 12.25 -6.07 3.08
CA THR A 200 12.90 -5.41 4.21
C THR A 200 13.37 -4.03 3.76
N LEU A 201 13.39 -3.03 4.65
CA LEU A 201 13.87 -1.69 4.31
C LEU A 201 15.34 -1.74 3.92
N LYS A 202 15.68 -1.08 2.81
CA LYS A 202 17.08 -0.80 2.45
C LYS A 202 17.51 0.49 3.14
N CYS A 203 18.49 0.37 4.03
CA CYS A 203 18.93 1.44 4.93
C CYS A 203 20.33 1.92 4.58
N SER A 204 20.56 3.23 4.70
CA SER A 204 21.90 3.82 4.55
C SER A 204 22.18 4.78 5.70
N ALA A 205 23.42 4.78 6.17
CA ALA A 205 23.91 5.87 7.00
C ALA A 205 24.04 7.14 6.12
N PRO A 206 23.70 8.33 6.63
CA PRO A 206 24.12 9.57 6.00
C PRO A 206 25.65 9.57 5.90
N ALA A 207 26.19 10.01 4.76
CA ALA A 207 27.63 10.17 4.61
C ALA A 207 28.16 11.03 5.76
N GLY A 208 29.17 10.56 6.47
CA GLY A 208 29.76 11.26 7.60
C GLY A 208 30.26 12.63 7.17
N GLY A 209 29.46 13.66 7.44
CA GLY A 209 29.84 15.05 7.29
C GLY A 209 30.48 15.54 8.57
N ILE A 210 31.39 16.50 8.45
CA ILE A 210 31.87 17.26 9.60
C ILE A 210 30.71 18.15 10.06
N GLY A 211 30.05 17.75 11.15
CA GLY A 211 29.03 18.57 11.81
C GLY A 211 29.69 19.69 12.62
N GLY A 212 29.15 20.90 12.50
CA GLY A 212 29.63 22.06 13.26
C GLY A 212 28.63 23.22 13.18
N GLY A 213 28.35 23.82 14.33
CA GLY A 213 27.65 25.11 14.44
C GLY A 213 28.64 26.17 14.92
N GLY A 214 28.41 27.42 14.56
CA GLY A 214 29.24 28.55 15.00
C GLY A 214 28.43 29.83 14.97
N THR A 215 28.93 30.87 15.65
CA THR A 215 28.33 32.20 15.54
C THR A 215 28.75 32.83 14.21
N ALA A 216 27.80 33.44 13.50
CA ALA A 216 28.11 34.19 12.27
C ALA A 216 29.25 35.19 12.55
N THR A 217 30.13 35.39 11.57
CA THR A 217 31.33 36.25 11.65
C THR A 217 32.50 35.73 12.48
N GLN A 218 32.43 34.53 13.06
CA GLN A 218 33.61 33.89 13.66
C GLN A 218 34.28 32.91 12.68
N VAL A 219 35.61 32.82 12.73
CA VAL A 219 36.38 31.86 11.94
C VAL A 219 36.24 30.47 12.58
N ALA A 220 35.90 29.47 11.76
CA ALA A 220 35.80 28.08 12.19
C ALA A 220 37.17 27.41 12.27
N PHE A 221 37.38 26.57 13.29
CA PHE A 221 38.57 25.75 13.46
C PHE A 221 38.22 24.38 14.06
N PHE A 222 39.09 23.38 13.89
CA PHE A 222 38.90 22.07 14.51
C PHE A 222 39.32 22.10 15.99
N SER A 223 38.42 21.71 16.89
CA SER A 223 38.74 21.46 18.30
C SER A 223 38.96 19.97 18.61
N GLY A 224 38.69 19.10 17.63
CA GLY A 224 38.97 17.66 17.67
C GLY A 224 38.93 17.05 16.26
N PRO A 225 39.27 15.75 16.09
CA PRO A 225 39.42 15.11 14.77
C PRO A 225 38.17 15.19 13.86
N SER A 226 36.98 15.38 14.45
CA SER A 226 35.71 15.47 13.74
C SER A 226 34.78 16.55 14.32
N THR A 227 35.34 17.55 15.03
CA THR A 227 34.56 18.59 15.72
C THR A 227 35.04 19.96 15.29
N ILE A 228 34.13 20.76 14.74
CA ILE A 228 34.36 22.17 14.40
C ILE A 228 33.87 23.06 15.55
N SER A 229 34.64 24.09 15.86
CA SER A 229 34.34 25.13 16.85
C SER A 229 34.67 26.51 16.29
N SER A 230 34.36 27.56 17.04
CA SER A 230 34.67 28.95 16.72
C SER A 230 34.95 29.74 18.00
N ASP A 231 35.66 30.86 17.88
CA ASP A 231 36.03 31.72 19.00
C ASP A 231 35.74 33.19 18.65
N VAL A 232 35.29 33.97 19.63
CA VAL A 232 34.95 35.40 19.43
C VAL A 232 36.18 36.24 19.09
N GLY A 233 37.37 35.81 19.52
CA GLY A 233 38.64 36.44 19.23
C GLY A 233 39.13 36.23 17.80
N LEU A 234 38.56 35.31 17.02
CA LEU A 234 38.91 35.11 15.61
C LEU A 234 37.74 35.55 14.72
N TYR A 235 37.76 36.81 14.32
CA TYR A 235 36.62 37.48 13.70
C TYR A 235 36.82 37.69 12.20
N TRP A 236 35.84 37.29 11.39
CA TRP A 236 35.76 37.58 9.96
C TRP A 236 34.64 38.57 9.65
N ASN A 237 35.03 39.80 9.29
CA ASN A 237 34.10 40.78 8.76
C ASN A 237 33.79 40.46 7.29
N ASN A 238 32.67 39.77 7.04
CA ASN A 238 32.33 39.36 5.68
C ASN A 238 31.89 40.52 4.76
N THR A 239 31.45 41.64 5.32
CA THR A 239 31.07 42.83 4.55
C THR A 239 32.30 43.54 3.98
N ASN A 240 33.30 43.79 4.83
CA ASN A 240 34.49 44.56 4.46
C ASN A 240 35.71 43.69 4.10
N LYS A 241 35.57 42.36 4.17
CA LYS A 241 36.64 41.35 3.91
C LYS A 241 37.87 41.56 4.78
N ARG A 242 37.68 41.56 6.11
CA ARG A 242 38.72 41.83 7.11
C ARG A 242 38.80 40.73 8.15
N LEU A 243 40.02 40.32 8.50
CA LEU A 243 40.30 39.39 9.60
C LEU A 243 40.72 40.18 10.85
N GLY A 244 39.99 39.98 11.94
CA GLY A 244 40.31 40.49 13.26
C GLY A 244 40.81 39.36 14.16
N ILE A 245 41.91 39.61 14.89
CA ILE A 245 42.42 38.73 15.95
C ILE A 245 42.38 39.54 17.24
N GLY A 246 41.56 39.11 18.20
CA GLY A 246 41.25 39.85 19.42
C GLY A 246 40.40 41.12 19.20
N ASN A 247 39.92 41.35 17.97
CA ASN A 247 39.15 42.54 17.58
C ASN A 247 37.93 42.17 16.73
N THR A 248 36.72 42.43 17.23
CA THR A 248 35.46 42.18 16.50
C THR A 248 35.06 43.31 15.55
N SER A 249 35.82 44.40 15.52
CA SER A 249 35.59 45.57 14.66
C SER A 249 36.89 45.97 13.94
N PRO A 250 37.43 45.11 13.04
CA PRO A 250 38.71 45.34 12.40
C PRO A 250 38.68 46.60 11.49
N GLY A 251 39.60 47.53 11.77
CA GLY A 251 39.81 48.76 10.99
C GLY A 251 40.57 48.52 9.69
N TYR A 252 41.38 47.46 9.65
CA TYR A 252 42.26 47.11 8.52
C TYR A 252 42.00 45.68 8.02
N LYS A 253 42.60 45.31 6.87
CA LYS A 253 42.43 43.96 6.29
C LYS A 253 42.83 42.83 7.24
N LEU A 254 43.89 43.05 7.99
CA LEU A 254 44.29 42.27 9.16
C LEU A 254 44.41 43.24 10.33
N ASP A 255 43.65 43.03 11.38
CA ASP A 255 43.65 43.85 12.58
C ASP A 255 43.89 42.94 13.78
N VAL A 256 45.05 43.09 14.41
CA VAL A 256 45.43 42.29 15.58
C VAL A 256 45.45 43.22 16.78
N ALA A 257 44.44 43.10 17.64
CA ALA A 257 44.42 43.86 18.89
C ALA A 257 45.45 43.28 19.86
N SER A 258 46.31 44.15 20.40
CA SER A 258 47.27 43.73 21.43
C SER A 258 46.61 43.72 22.80
N GLY A 259 46.77 42.62 23.53
CA GLY A 259 46.45 42.52 24.97
C GLY A 259 47.68 42.61 25.88
N GLY A 260 48.89 42.88 25.34
CA GLY A 260 50.14 42.85 26.11
C GLY A 260 51.37 43.38 25.36
N ALA A 261 52.57 43.01 25.82
CA ALA A 261 53.84 43.52 25.25
C ALA A 261 54.16 43.01 23.84
N THR A 262 53.43 42.00 23.33
CA THR A 262 53.65 41.42 22.00
C THR A 262 52.31 41.29 21.27
N THR A 263 52.12 42.10 20.22
CA THR A 263 50.88 42.15 19.43
C THR A 263 50.80 41.01 18.41
N ALA A 264 51.89 40.73 17.71
CA ALA A 264 51.97 39.67 16.71
C ALA A 264 53.42 39.19 16.59
N ARG A 265 53.61 37.87 16.40
CA ARG A 265 54.92 37.27 16.12
C ARG A 265 54.96 36.83 14.67
N PHE A 266 55.92 37.33 13.91
CA PHE A 266 56.18 36.92 12.52
C PHE A 266 57.50 36.14 12.50
N GLY A 267 57.42 34.82 12.59
CA GLY A 267 58.58 33.93 12.53
C GLY A 267 58.77 32.99 13.73
N THR A 268 59.59 31.97 13.53
CA THR A 268 59.99 30.96 14.52
C THR A 268 61.49 30.97 14.81
N ALA A 269 62.32 31.51 13.90
CA ALA A 269 63.78 31.61 14.01
C ALA A 269 64.26 33.08 14.07
N SER A 270 65.48 33.32 14.57
CA SER A 270 66.06 34.67 14.70
C SER A 270 66.38 35.35 13.37
N THR A 271 66.28 34.64 12.25
CA THR A 271 66.53 35.14 10.89
C THR A 271 65.25 35.57 10.16
N ASP A 272 64.08 35.42 10.78
CA ASP A 272 62.81 35.79 10.15
C ASP A 272 62.67 37.33 10.16
N GLY A 273 62.74 37.93 8.97
CA GLY A 273 62.62 39.37 8.78
C GLY A 273 61.19 39.82 8.46
N VAL A 274 60.74 40.92 9.06
CA VAL A 274 59.50 41.60 8.64
C VAL A 274 59.82 42.55 7.50
N VAL A 275 59.49 42.17 6.28
CA VAL A 275 59.63 43.05 5.10
C VAL A 275 58.42 43.97 5.03
N ILE A 276 58.62 45.25 5.30
CA ILE A 276 57.56 46.27 5.20
C ILE A 276 57.60 46.88 3.81
N GLY A 277 56.46 47.00 3.14
CA GLY A 277 56.34 47.70 1.86
C GLY A 277 57.24 47.15 0.74
N GLY A 278 57.48 45.84 0.69
CA GLY A 278 58.32 45.20 -0.33
C GLY A 278 59.82 45.49 -0.18
N GLY A 279 60.28 45.90 1.01
CA GLY A 279 61.66 46.27 1.30
C GLY A 279 61.93 47.77 1.22
N LEU A 280 60.91 48.55 0.83
CA LEU A 280 60.95 50.01 0.75
C LEU A 280 60.18 50.70 1.89
N GLY A 281 59.49 49.91 2.73
CA GLY A 281 58.73 50.43 3.86
C GLY A 281 59.64 50.90 4.99
N LYS A 282 59.47 52.15 5.42
CA LYS A 282 60.20 52.74 6.54
C LYS A 282 59.42 52.52 7.84
N LEU A 283 60.05 51.93 8.85
CA LEU A 283 59.59 52.06 10.24
C LEU A 283 59.78 53.52 10.67
N THR A 284 58.73 54.20 11.12
CA THR A 284 58.79 55.64 11.40
C THR A 284 59.42 55.93 12.76
N VAL A 285 60.04 57.12 12.83
CA VAL A 285 60.86 57.68 13.94
C VAL A 285 60.22 57.59 15.33
N GLY A 286 58.89 57.44 15.44
CA GLY A 286 58.21 57.37 16.73
C GLY A 286 58.30 56.03 17.47
N THR A 287 58.87 54.97 16.89
CA THR A 287 58.86 53.61 17.48
C THR A 287 60.22 52.91 17.58
N ILE A 288 61.30 53.52 17.08
CA ILE A 288 62.62 52.86 17.03
C ILE A 288 63.57 53.32 18.14
N ASP A 289 63.52 54.57 18.61
CA ASP A 289 64.39 55.09 19.70
C ASP A 289 63.97 56.54 20.08
N PRO A 290 64.47 57.17 21.17
CA PRO A 290 64.04 58.50 21.58
C PRO A 290 64.26 59.57 20.50
N ILE A 291 63.24 60.42 20.31
CA ILE A 291 63.20 61.51 19.32
C ILE A 291 64.19 62.60 19.74
N PHE A 292 65.17 62.89 18.88
CA PHE A 292 65.93 64.13 18.96
C PHE A 292 65.25 65.16 18.05
N ASP A 293 64.85 66.29 18.62
CA ASP A 293 64.31 67.43 17.86
C ASP A 293 65.43 68.47 17.71
N ILE A 294 65.80 68.79 16.47
CA ILE A 294 66.76 69.84 16.16
C ILE A 294 66.05 70.80 15.22
N ASN A 295 65.82 72.04 15.68
CA ASN A 295 65.17 73.11 14.92
C ASN A 295 63.76 72.76 14.37
N GLY A 296 62.99 71.91 15.07
CA GLY A 296 61.63 71.52 14.66
C GLY A 296 61.59 70.33 13.70
N GLU A 297 62.75 69.84 13.26
CA GLU A 297 62.87 68.58 12.54
C GLU A 297 63.24 67.45 13.50
N LYS A 298 62.55 66.33 13.36
CA LYS A 298 62.72 65.14 14.21
C LYS A 298 63.72 64.18 13.57
N TYR A 299 64.77 63.88 14.32
CA TYR A 299 65.85 62.98 13.93
C TYR A 299 65.86 61.73 14.82
N THR A 300 66.16 60.58 14.20
CA THR A 300 66.58 59.37 14.93
C THR A 300 68.09 59.31 14.92
N THR A 301 68.71 58.80 15.99
CA THR A 301 70.05 58.21 15.90
C THR A 301 69.98 57.03 14.94
N TYR A 302 70.34 57.28 13.69
CA TYR A 302 70.03 56.39 12.57
C TYR A 302 70.83 55.08 12.63
N VAL A 303 70.13 54.01 12.29
CA VAL A 303 70.63 52.69 11.89
C VAL A 303 71.40 52.85 10.57
N ALA A 304 72.68 53.24 10.65
CA ALA A 304 73.45 53.69 9.48
C ALA A 304 73.95 52.58 8.53
N ASP A 305 73.66 51.30 8.75
CA ASP A 305 74.43 50.22 8.10
C ASP A 305 73.68 49.34 7.08
N PHE A 306 72.37 49.53 6.85
CA PHE A 306 71.62 48.57 5.99
C PHE A 306 71.48 48.95 4.51
N ALA A 307 71.99 50.09 4.07
CA ALA A 307 72.07 50.44 2.65
C ALA A 307 73.51 50.82 2.33
N GLY A 308 74.39 49.81 2.28
CA GLY A 308 75.85 49.92 2.19
C GLY A 308 76.35 50.92 1.15
N GLY A 309 76.62 52.14 1.60
CA GLY A 309 77.09 53.20 0.71
C GLY A 309 77.56 54.51 1.36
N VAL A 310 77.46 54.68 2.68
CA VAL A 310 77.91 55.93 3.33
C VAL A 310 79.00 55.64 4.35
N ARG A 311 80.15 56.31 4.17
CA ARG A 311 81.28 56.27 5.11
C ARG A 311 80.83 56.80 6.46
N THR A 312 81.11 56.03 7.51
CA THR A 312 80.93 56.45 8.90
C THR A 312 82.25 57.00 9.41
N GLU A 313 82.29 58.27 9.80
CA GLU A 313 83.45 58.87 10.48
C GLU A 313 83.06 59.22 11.91
N THR A 314 83.82 58.71 12.88
CA THR A 314 83.60 58.97 14.31
C THR A 314 84.67 59.95 14.77
N SER A 315 84.27 61.12 15.28
CA SER A 315 85.17 62.04 15.99
C SER A 315 84.93 61.93 17.48
N GLU A 316 86.00 61.74 18.25
CA GLU A 316 85.91 61.36 19.67
C GLU A 316 85.58 62.56 20.57
N ILE A 317 86.33 63.67 20.49
CA ILE A 317 86.05 64.91 21.23
C ILE A 317 86.37 66.12 20.35
N VAL A 318 85.35 66.92 20.02
CA VAL A 318 85.53 68.21 19.37
C VAL A 318 85.76 69.27 20.45
N ILE A 319 87.01 69.69 20.64
CA ILE A 319 87.35 70.79 21.56
C ILE A 319 87.49 72.08 20.76
N LEU A 320 86.53 73.00 20.90
CA LEU A 320 86.56 74.32 20.26
C LEU A 320 87.36 75.28 21.14
N ARG A 321 88.53 75.76 20.67
CA ARG A 321 89.41 76.63 21.47
C ARG A 321 89.34 78.13 21.16
N ASP A 322 88.62 78.60 20.13
CA ASP A 322 88.49 80.05 19.93
C ASP A 322 87.36 80.53 18.99
N GLY A 323 86.20 79.86 19.01
CA GLY A 323 84.98 80.36 18.36
C GLY A 323 84.74 79.87 16.92
N LYS A 324 83.56 79.28 16.74
CA LYS A 324 82.90 78.76 15.52
C LYS A 324 83.70 77.79 14.64
N TYR A 325 83.24 76.54 14.60
CA TYR A 325 83.53 75.58 13.53
C TYR A 325 82.25 75.40 12.69
N VAL A 326 82.38 75.44 11.37
CA VAL A 326 81.30 75.10 10.44
C VAL A 326 81.67 73.74 9.86
N ILE A 327 80.84 72.74 10.12
CA ILE A 327 80.89 71.49 9.35
C ILE A 327 80.12 71.79 8.07
N ASP A 328 80.85 72.12 7.02
CA ASP A 328 80.30 72.43 5.70
C ASP A 328 80.21 71.14 4.89
N PHE A 329 79.00 70.74 4.54
CA PHE A 329 78.73 69.54 3.75
C PHE A 329 78.63 69.86 2.24
N ASP A 330 78.77 71.12 1.83
CA ASP A 330 78.57 71.56 0.45
C ASP A 330 79.81 71.32 -0.45
N GLU A 331 80.98 71.03 0.11
CA GLU A 331 82.23 70.70 -0.61
C GLU A 331 82.65 69.20 -0.50
N LEU A 332 81.72 68.31 -0.12
CA LEU A 332 82.02 66.88 -0.20
C LEU A 332 82.09 66.45 -1.69
N GLU A 333 83.26 65.98 -2.13
CA GLU A 333 83.41 65.30 -3.43
C GLU A 333 82.31 64.24 -3.55
N LYS A 334 81.52 64.34 -4.63
CA LYS A 334 80.39 63.44 -4.92
C LYS A 334 80.82 62.00 -5.11
#